data_AF-A0A9D0T2V8-F1
#
_entry.id   AF-A0A9D0T2V8-F1
#
_cell.length_a   1.000
_cell.length_b   1.000
_cell.length_c   1.000
_cell.angle_alpha   90.00
_cell.angle_beta   90.00
_cell.angle_gamma   90.00
#
_symmetry.space_group_name_H-M   'P 1'
#
loop_
_entity.id
_entity.type
_entity.pdbx_description
1 polymer ?
#
loop_
_entity_poly.entity_id
_entity_poly.type
_entity_poly.pdbx_seq_one_letter_code
_entity_poly.pdbx_strand_id
1 'polypeptide(L)'
;MMITNLELVPGKRISKHLGLVQGSTVRSKHVGRDIMAGLKNIFGGELKGYTELLQDAREEAIARMTEQASSIGANAVLNVRFSTSSITSGAAELFAYGSAVVME
;
A
#
# COMPACT_ATOMS: atom_id res chain seq x y z
N MET A 1 -8.66 7.63 -10.15
CA MET A 1 -8.63 8.38 -8.88
C MET A 1 -7.22 8.88 -8.64
N MET A 2 -7.03 10.15 -8.24
CA MET A 2 -5.69 10.68 -7.92
C MET A 2 -5.23 10.21 -6.55
N ILE A 3 -3.98 9.77 -6.42
CA ILE A 3 -3.41 9.32 -5.16
C ILE A 3 -2.08 10.05 -4.97
N THR A 4 -1.87 10.67 -3.80
CA THR A 4 -0.63 11.40 -3.54
C THR A 4 -0.25 11.36 -2.08
N ASN A 5 1.05 11.49 -1.80
CA ASN A 5 1.58 11.68 -0.46
C ASN A 5 1.58 13.16 -0.01
N LEU A 6 1.20 14.08 -0.91
CA LEU A 6 1.01 15.50 -0.58
C LEU A 6 -0.27 15.71 0.23
N GLU A 7 -0.24 16.65 1.17
CA GLU A 7 -1.41 17.08 1.93
C GLU A 7 -2.34 17.98 1.09
N LEU A 8 -1.77 18.78 0.20
CA LEU A 8 -2.47 19.66 -0.73
C LEU A 8 -1.81 19.57 -2.10
N VAL A 9 -2.62 19.54 -3.16
CA VAL A 9 -2.11 19.54 -4.54
C VAL A 9 -2.13 20.97 -5.09
N PRO A 10 -1.00 21.52 -5.55
CA PRO A 10 -0.95 22.85 -6.12
C PRO A 10 -1.94 23.04 -7.27
N GLY A 11 -2.65 24.16 -7.27
CA GLY A 11 -3.64 24.49 -8.31
C GLY A 11 -4.94 23.70 -8.24
N LYS A 12 -5.16 22.89 -7.18
CA LYS A 12 -6.40 22.16 -6.94
C LYS A 12 -7.07 22.60 -5.65
N ARG A 13 -8.41 22.55 -5.62
CA ARG A 13 -9.20 22.83 -4.42
C ARG A 13 -9.89 21.56 -3.94
N ILE A 14 -9.86 21.33 -2.63
CA ILE A 14 -10.68 20.29 -1.99
C ILE A 14 -12.08 20.86 -1.80
N SER A 15 -13.08 20.31 -2.48
CA SER A 15 -14.48 20.73 -2.35
C SER A 15 -15.24 19.92 -1.29
N LYS A 16 -14.83 18.67 -1.02
CA LYS A 16 -15.37 17.85 0.08
C LYS A 16 -14.28 16.98 0.72
N HIS A 17 -14.29 16.90 2.05
CA HIS A 17 -13.53 15.90 2.81
C HIS A 17 -14.47 14.77 3.21
N LEU A 18 -14.13 13.54 2.82
CA LEU A 18 -14.97 12.36 2.99
C LEU A 18 -14.47 11.41 4.10
N GLY A 19 -13.38 11.79 4.77
CA GLY A 19 -12.82 11.06 5.91
C GLY A 19 -11.63 10.18 5.57
N LEU A 20 -11.22 9.39 6.55
CA LEU A 20 -10.11 8.45 6.44
C LEU A 20 -10.51 7.25 5.58
N VAL A 21 -9.62 6.86 4.67
CA VAL A 21 -9.69 5.59 3.94
C VAL A 21 -8.42 4.79 4.16
N GLN A 22 -8.54 3.48 4.10
CA GLN A 22 -7.50 2.54 4.44
C GLN A 22 -7.63 1.22 3.68
N GLY A 23 -6.51 0.54 3.52
CA GLY A 23 -6.43 -0.81 2.99
C GLY A 23 -5.26 -1.56 3.64
N SER A 24 -5.48 -2.81 4.01
CA SER A 24 -4.44 -3.66 4.59
C SER A 24 -4.35 -4.99 3.87
N THR A 25 -3.18 -5.62 3.91
CA THR A 25 -3.01 -7.01 3.50
C THR A 25 -1.87 -7.68 4.28
N VAL A 26 -1.99 -9.00 4.40
CA VAL A 26 -0.98 -9.89 4.98
C VAL A 26 -0.72 -10.98 3.96
N ARG A 27 0.47 -11.00 3.38
CA ARG A 27 0.86 -11.98 2.36
C ARG A 27 1.94 -12.89 2.92
N SER A 28 1.62 -14.19 3.02
CA SER A 28 2.55 -15.19 3.54
C SER A 28 3.34 -15.89 2.42
N LYS A 29 4.56 -16.32 2.76
CA LYS A 29 5.47 -17.09 1.90
C LYS A 29 5.04 -18.52 1.57
N HIS A 30 3.77 -18.91 1.65
CA HIS A 30 3.36 -20.24 1.14
C HIS A 30 3.51 -20.36 -0.39
N VAL A 31 3.84 -19.26 -1.08
CA VAL A 31 4.36 -19.17 -2.46
C VAL A 31 5.91 -19.07 -2.47
N GLY A 32 6.59 -19.62 -1.46
CA GLY A 32 7.99 -19.31 -1.13
C GLY A 32 8.89 -20.51 -0.92
N ARG A 33 8.47 -21.71 -1.36
CA ARG A 33 9.36 -22.89 -1.39
C ARG A 33 10.60 -22.62 -2.26
N ASP A 34 10.49 -21.72 -3.24
CA ASP A 34 11.59 -21.35 -4.16
C ASP A 34 12.48 -20.21 -3.64
N ILE A 35 11.98 -19.34 -2.75
CA ILE A 35 12.75 -18.19 -2.23
C ILE A 35 13.85 -18.68 -1.26
N MET A 36 13.56 -19.67 -0.42
CA MET A 36 14.54 -20.28 0.49
C MET A 36 15.64 -21.06 -0.27
N ALA A 37 15.33 -21.59 -1.45
CA ALA A 37 16.31 -22.27 -2.30
C ALA A 37 17.31 -21.28 -2.95
N GLY A 38 16.86 -20.05 -3.28
CA GLY A 38 17.71 -18.99 -3.86
C GLY A 38 18.50 -18.15 -2.83
N LEU A 39 18.14 -18.23 -1.55
CA LEU A 39 18.76 -17.47 -0.45
C LEU A 39 20.12 -18.02 0.02
N LYS A 40 20.53 -19.20 -0.43
CA LYS A 40 21.77 -19.85 0.06
C LYS A 40 23.08 -19.13 -0.29
N ASN A 41 23.07 -18.06 -1.13
CA ASN A 41 24.31 -17.48 -1.68
C ASN A 41 24.41 -15.94 -1.71
N ILE A 42 23.61 -15.16 -0.99
CA ILE A 42 23.65 -13.69 -1.13
C ILE A 42 24.19 -13.00 0.13
N PHE A 43 25.49 -12.70 0.12
CA PHE A 43 26.08 -11.67 0.98
C PHE A 43 25.69 -10.29 0.43
N GLY A 44 24.88 -9.53 1.17
CA GLY A 44 24.70 -8.07 1.02
C GLY A 44 23.78 -7.56 -0.10
N GLY A 45 23.07 -8.44 -0.82
CA GLY A 45 22.17 -8.07 -1.93
C GLY A 45 20.68 -8.08 -1.56
N GLU A 46 19.86 -7.50 -2.44
CA GLU A 46 18.40 -7.46 -2.30
C GLU A 46 17.77 -8.87 -2.33
N LEU A 47 16.82 -9.10 -1.42
CA LEU A 47 16.04 -10.33 -1.38
C LEU A 47 14.89 -10.27 -2.40
N LYS A 48 15.19 -10.51 -3.68
CA LYS A 48 14.24 -10.35 -4.80
C LYS A 48 12.84 -10.91 -4.52
N GLY A 49 12.72 -12.16 -4.05
CA GLY A 49 11.41 -12.74 -3.76
C GLY A 49 10.67 -12.09 -2.60
N TYR A 50 11.38 -11.47 -1.65
CA TYR A 50 10.76 -10.66 -0.60
C TYR A 50 10.39 -9.25 -1.10
N THR A 51 11.19 -8.69 -2.01
CA THR A 51 10.84 -7.44 -2.72
C THR A 51 9.56 -7.61 -3.52
N GLU A 52 9.44 -8.68 -4.30
CA GLU A 52 8.24 -9.03 -5.07
C GLU A 52 7.03 -9.19 -4.12
N LEU A 53 7.18 -9.91 -3.01
CA LEU A 53 6.14 -10.05 -2.00
C LEU A 53 5.69 -8.69 -1.41
N LEU A 54 6.63 -7.78 -1.14
CA LEU A 54 6.33 -6.44 -0.65
C LEU A 54 5.64 -5.58 -1.71
N GLN A 55 5.96 -5.76 -2.99
CA GLN A 55 5.30 -5.08 -4.10
C GLN A 55 3.84 -5.53 -4.21
N ASP A 56 3.59 -6.84 -4.23
CA ASP A 56 2.23 -7.40 -4.29
C ASP A 56 1.38 -6.93 -3.10
N ALA A 57 1.97 -6.94 -1.90
CA ALA A 57 1.30 -6.44 -0.70
C ALA A 57 0.96 -4.94 -0.81
N ARG A 58 1.81 -4.16 -1.49
CA ARG A 58 1.57 -2.73 -1.74
C ARG A 58 0.45 -2.46 -2.70
N GLU A 59 0.46 -3.15 -3.82
CA GLU A 59 -0.57 -3.00 -4.85
C GLU A 59 -1.95 -3.35 -4.28
N GLU A 60 -2.05 -4.43 -3.50
CA GLU A 60 -3.31 -4.82 -2.87
C GLU A 60 -3.79 -3.84 -1.79
N ALA A 61 -2.90 -3.38 -0.91
CA ALA A 61 -3.27 -2.40 0.11
C ALA A 61 -3.77 -1.09 -0.51
N ILE A 62 -3.10 -0.61 -1.58
CA ILE A 62 -3.53 0.57 -2.34
C ILE A 62 -4.88 0.31 -3.01
N ALA A 63 -5.08 -0.86 -3.63
CA ALA A 63 -6.32 -1.21 -4.29
C ALA A 63 -7.51 -1.19 -3.32
N ARG A 64 -7.37 -1.80 -2.14
CA ARG A 64 -8.42 -1.80 -1.09
C ARG A 64 -8.73 -0.40 -0.56
N MET A 65 -7.69 0.41 -0.30
CA MET A 65 -7.87 1.81 0.09
C MET A 65 -8.60 2.62 -1.00
N THR A 66 -8.26 2.35 -2.26
CA THR A 66 -8.82 3.00 -3.44
C THR A 66 -10.28 2.62 -3.65
N GLU A 67 -10.61 1.35 -3.46
CA GLU A 67 -11.97 0.83 -3.51
C GLU A 67 -12.84 1.46 -2.42
N GLN A 68 -12.33 1.55 -1.18
CA GLN A 68 -13.03 2.24 -0.10
C GLN A 68 -13.28 3.72 -0.44
N ALA A 69 -12.27 4.44 -0.94
CA ALA A 69 -12.43 5.84 -1.36
C ALA A 69 -13.46 6.00 -2.48
N SER A 70 -13.46 5.10 -3.46
CA SER A 70 -14.44 5.11 -4.55
C SER A 70 -15.85 4.86 -4.04
N SER A 71 -16.02 3.95 -3.07
CA SER A 71 -17.33 3.61 -2.48
C SER A 71 -18.01 4.77 -1.76
N ILE A 72 -17.24 5.75 -1.28
CA ILE A 72 -17.74 6.97 -0.62
C ILE A 72 -17.76 8.19 -1.55
N GLY A 73 -17.48 8.00 -2.85
CA GLY A 73 -17.57 9.05 -3.87
C GLY A 73 -16.35 9.96 -3.95
N ALA A 74 -15.19 9.54 -3.44
CA ALA A 74 -13.95 10.29 -3.57
C ALA A 74 -13.41 10.25 -5.01
N ASN A 75 -12.78 11.33 -5.45
CA ASN A 75 -12.02 11.36 -6.71
C ASN A 75 -10.51 11.49 -6.49
N ALA A 76 -10.08 11.68 -5.23
CA ALA A 76 -8.69 11.64 -4.82
C ALA A 76 -8.49 11.13 -3.38
N VAL A 77 -7.31 10.58 -3.10
CA VAL A 77 -6.81 10.27 -1.76
C VAL A 77 -5.52 11.05 -1.53
N LEU A 78 -5.53 11.94 -0.53
CA LEU A 78 -4.41 12.79 -0.17
C LEU A 78 -3.67 12.25 1.04
N ASN A 79 -2.45 12.75 1.22
CA ASN A 79 -1.61 12.43 2.36
C ASN A 79 -1.43 10.93 2.59
N VAL A 80 -1.30 10.14 1.52
CA VAL A 80 -1.17 8.69 1.66
C VAL A 80 0.10 8.34 2.42
N ARG A 81 -0.04 7.40 3.34
CA ARG A 81 1.02 6.84 4.17
C ARG A 81 0.95 5.32 4.15
N PHE A 82 2.12 4.71 4.31
CA PHE A 82 2.26 3.27 4.47
C PHE A 82 2.80 2.98 5.85
N SER A 83 2.24 1.95 6.48
CA SER A 83 2.80 1.33 7.67
C SER A 83 3.00 -0.16 7.39
N THR A 84 4.06 -0.71 7.97
CA THR A 84 4.37 -2.13 7.92
C THR A 84 4.43 -2.66 9.34
N SER A 85 3.99 -3.90 9.55
CA SER A 85 4.16 -4.62 10.81
C SER A 85 4.92 -5.91 10.55
N SER A 86 5.56 -6.44 11.58
CA SER A 86 6.21 -7.75 11.56
C SER A 86 5.52 -8.64 12.59
N ILE A 87 4.30 -9.09 12.30
CA ILE A 87 3.54 -9.99 13.17
C ILE A 87 4.01 -11.43 12.94
N THR A 88 4.32 -11.80 11.70
CA THR A 88 4.75 -13.17 11.36
C THR A 88 6.04 -13.20 10.53
N SER A 89 6.98 -14.06 10.93
CA SER A 89 8.21 -14.31 10.17
C SER A 89 7.89 -14.80 8.76
N GLY A 90 8.42 -14.10 7.76
CA GLY A 90 8.21 -14.47 6.38
C GLY A 90 6.83 -14.12 5.82
N ALA A 91 6.10 -13.21 6.45
CA ALA A 91 5.00 -12.51 5.81
C ALA A 91 5.42 -11.08 5.46
N ALA A 92 4.81 -10.51 4.43
CA ALA A 92 4.77 -9.08 4.21
C ALA A 92 3.41 -8.56 4.68
N GLU A 93 3.43 -7.57 5.56
CA GLU A 93 2.23 -6.92 6.06
C GLU A 93 2.30 -5.45 5.72
N LEU A 94 1.28 -4.97 5.04
CA LEU A 94 1.22 -3.59 4.63
C LEU A 94 -0.15 -2.98 4.91
N PHE A 95 -0.11 -1.79 5.46
CA PHE A 95 -1.24 -0.91 5.70
C PHE A 95 -1.04 0.37 4.91
N ALA A 96 -2.00 0.74 4.07
CA ALA A 96 -2.06 1.99 3.35
C ALA A 96 -3.25 2.80 3.87
N TYR A 97 -3.06 4.11 4.11
CA TYR A 97 -4.14 4.98 4.56
C TYR A 97 -3.95 6.42 4.08
N GLY A 98 -5.03 7.17 4.00
CA GLY A 98 -5.02 8.59 3.60
C GLY A 98 -6.39 9.25 3.73
N SER A 99 -6.49 10.50 3.31
CA SER A 99 -7.73 11.28 3.37
C SER A 99 -8.46 11.25 2.04
N ALA A 100 -9.67 10.70 2.01
CA ALA A 100 -10.53 10.71 0.85
C ALA A 100 -11.18 12.08 0.66
N VAL A 101 -11.11 12.59 -0.56
CA VAL A 101 -11.61 13.93 -0.90
C VAL A 101 -12.27 13.96 -2.28
N VAL A 102 -13.09 14.98 -2.50
CA VAL A 102 -13.47 15.45 -3.84
C VAL A 102 -12.66 16.71 -4.13
N MET A 103 -11.98 16.70 -5.26
CA MET A 103 -11.13 17.80 -5.73
C MET A 103 -11.59 18.34 -7.09
N GLU A 104 -11.41 19.65 -7.24
CA GLU A 104 -11.68 20.44 -8.46
C GLU A 104 -10.37 21.04 -8.98
#